data_AF-A0AAE1C9N2-F1
#
_entry.id   AF-A0AAE1C9N2-F1
#
_cell.length_a   1.000
_cell.length_b   1.000
_cell.length_c   1.000
_cell.angle_alpha   90.00
_cell.angle_beta   90.00
_cell.angle_gamma   90.00
#
_symmetry.space_group_name_H-M   'P 1'
#
loop_
_entity.id
_entity.type
_entity.pdbx_description
1 polymer ?
#
loop_
_entity_poly.entity_id
_entity_poly.type
_entity_poly.pdbx_seq_one_letter_code
_entity_poly.pdbx_strand_id
1 'polypeptide(L)'
;MSTSSTAVAARRRLAKARHARRTATVEQIEAQGIKPDLASILVSINAPGQPVKRTKLDDSTARKIFAASPNPPGHTDDLAHKAASLEINSPAAELQTLIPAYILQTFPSAVREQLLAVARLRADQISQSTTQWRAQRMASVATHSAKFDLIGSLSTCTEVIVEVCKYLLPSDVLNLYAISRNFHATISASMQSSVLAWAHAMAPVSSRLFAGPSYARYYSNDPAGRPQDRAYHDLGYLTYHQTQPRPAITDVTVRKIPGLPWLQMVVARETRVRDILATLARMGHRLPPGTSLTLKKLWLVMDTATNAARVKLLRDRNFFTNVDLYLMQMFVVKLNLCFNDPVYGPETDGLTQLMLGQRGLSPLWALLRRKRFTERQEIVELKVRYDVGPSPADLFDGELVQGIPMEKMGVEHFEGWGAGTEHLLRPDELIPLEAVRRNLDFDEYGILERMMWYGHVDLHTGRSLVPSLEEMYMDDFELPAAKRVAEPLTLEDMVNTGCGN
;
A
#
# COMPACT_ATOMS: atom_id res chain seq x y z
N MET A 1 30.52 -51.28 -8.72
CA MET A 1 30.44 -51.61 -7.28
C MET A 1 31.41 -50.82 -6.38
N SER A 2 32.33 -49.97 -6.89
CA SER A 2 33.31 -49.24 -6.05
C SER A 2 32.82 -47.89 -5.48
N THR A 3 31.73 -47.31 -5.98
CA THR A 3 31.23 -45.98 -5.58
C THR A 3 30.36 -45.99 -4.31
N SER A 4 29.78 -47.13 -3.93
CA SER A 4 29.02 -47.23 -2.68
C SER A 4 29.94 -47.35 -1.45
N SER A 5 31.10 -47.98 -1.61
CA SER A 5 32.10 -48.15 -0.55
C SER A 5 32.69 -46.81 -0.10
N THR A 6 32.96 -45.90 -1.02
CA THR A 6 33.50 -44.57 -0.72
C THR A 6 32.48 -43.68 0.01
N ALA A 7 31.20 -43.75 -0.37
CA ALA A 7 30.13 -43.01 0.28
C ALA A 7 29.85 -43.52 1.71
N VAL A 8 29.92 -44.84 1.92
CA VAL A 8 29.77 -45.46 3.25
C VAL A 8 30.98 -45.15 4.14
N ALA A 9 32.19 -45.19 3.60
CA ALA A 9 33.42 -44.79 4.31
C ALA A 9 33.40 -43.30 4.69
N ALA A 10 32.88 -42.42 3.81
CA ALA A 10 32.70 -41.01 4.09
C ALA A 10 31.66 -40.76 5.20
N ARG A 11 30.52 -41.48 5.18
CA ARG A 11 29.51 -41.41 6.24
C ARG A 11 30.04 -41.91 7.59
N ARG A 12 30.83 -42.98 7.62
CA ARG A 12 31.50 -43.47 8.84
C ARG A 12 32.54 -42.48 9.36
N ARG A 13 33.34 -41.85 8.49
CA ARG A 13 34.27 -40.77 8.88
C ARG A 13 33.53 -39.56 9.46
N LEU A 14 32.42 -39.17 8.84
CA LEU A 14 31.58 -38.05 9.31
C LEU A 14 30.92 -38.35 10.66
N ALA A 15 30.42 -39.57 10.85
CA ALA A 15 29.84 -40.00 12.12
C ALA A 15 30.89 -40.05 13.25
N LYS A 16 32.09 -40.56 12.96
CA LYS A 16 33.22 -40.60 13.90
C LYS A 16 33.71 -39.19 14.25
N ALA A 17 33.76 -38.28 13.27
CA ALA A 17 34.11 -36.86 13.49
C ALA A 17 33.03 -36.12 14.31
N ARG A 18 31.74 -36.42 14.11
CA ARG A 18 30.63 -35.86 14.89
C ARG A 18 30.62 -36.39 16.32
N HIS A 19 30.94 -37.66 16.52
CA HIS A 19 31.07 -38.23 17.86
C HIS A 19 32.27 -37.63 18.60
N ALA A 20 33.44 -37.53 17.94
CA ALA A 20 34.63 -36.89 18.52
C ALA A 20 34.37 -35.41 18.91
N ARG A 21 33.60 -34.66 18.11
CA ARG A 21 33.18 -33.28 18.43
C ARG A 21 32.21 -33.17 19.60
N ARG A 22 31.37 -34.19 19.84
CA ARG A 22 30.41 -34.21 20.95
C ARG A 22 31.07 -34.52 22.29
N THR A 23 32.20 -35.21 22.27
CA THR A 23 32.93 -35.62 23.48
C THR A 23 34.18 -34.80 23.76
N ALA A 24 34.61 -33.94 22.83
CA ALA A 24 35.78 -33.07 23.03
C ALA A 24 35.42 -31.91 23.96
N THR A 25 36.25 -31.69 24.98
CA THR A 25 36.13 -30.54 25.87
C THR A 25 36.51 -29.25 25.14
N VAL A 26 35.97 -28.12 25.61
CA VAL A 26 36.10 -26.80 24.95
C VAL A 26 37.56 -26.43 24.66
N GLU A 27 38.48 -26.78 25.56
CA GLU A 27 39.94 -26.55 25.41
C GLU A 27 40.58 -27.36 24.27
N GLN A 28 40.06 -28.55 23.94
CA GLN A 28 40.57 -29.39 22.84
C GLN A 28 40.09 -28.92 21.46
N ILE A 29 38.92 -28.30 21.40
CA ILE A 29 38.32 -27.78 20.16
C ILE A 29 39.04 -26.51 19.70
N GLU A 30 39.48 -25.69 20.65
CA GLU A 30 40.26 -24.48 20.35
C GLU A 30 41.71 -24.82 19.94
N ALA A 31 42.31 -25.86 20.54
CA ALA A 31 43.68 -26.29 20.22
C ALA A 31 43.84 -26.93 18.81
N GLN A 32 42.77 -27.51 18.22
CA GLN A 32 42.88 -28.26 16.95
C GLN A 32 42.54 -27.46 15.68
N GLY A 33 42.04 -26.22 15.76
CA GLY A 33 42.04 -25.27 14.64
C GLY A 33 41.41 -25.74 13.30
N ILE A 34 40.40 -26.62 13.30
CA ILE A 34 39.85 -27.19 12.05
C ILE A 34 38.76 -26.28 11.44
N LYS A 35 39.08 -25.58 10.34
CA LYS A 35 38.11 -24.87 9.48
C LYS A 35 37.41 -25.82 8.49
N PRO A 36 36.12 -25.64 8.18
CA PRO A 36 35.37 -26.50 7.27
C PRO A 36 35.69 -26.23 5.79
N ASP A 37 35.76 -27.31 5.00
CA ASP A 37 36.08 -27.29 3.57
C ASP A 37 34.88 -26.87 2.71
N LEU A 38 34.89 -25.57 2.38
CA LEU A 38 33.86 -24.83 1.64
C LEU A 38 33.72 -25.26 0.17
N ALA A 39 34.74 -25.92 -0.41
CA ALA A 39 34.74 -26.27 -1.83
C ALA A 39 33.70 -27.35 -2.16
N SER A 40 33.44 -28.27 -1.22
CA SER A 40 32.50 -29.38 -1.43
C SER A 40 31.01 -28.96 -1.47
N ILE A 41 30.68 -27.79 -0.90
CA ILE A 41 29.30 -27.30 -0.76
C ILE A 41 28.88 -26.47 -1.99
N LEU A 42 29.84 -25.84 -2.68
CA LEU A 42 29.55 -24.99 -3.84
C LEU A 42 29.22 -25.79 -5.11
N VAL A 43 29.64 -27.05 -5.18
CA VAL A 43 29.41 -27.92 -6.36
C VAL A 43 27.96 -28.41 -6.45
N SER A 44 27.24 -28.52 -5.33
CA SER A 44 25.84 -29.01 -5.33
C SER A 44 24.80 -27.94 -5.69
N ILE A 45 25.16 -26.66 -5.62
CA ILE A 45 24.23 -25.53 -5.86
C ILE A 45 24.12 -25.18 -7.35
N ASN A 46 25.13 -25.51 -8.16
CA ASN A 46 25.28 -24.98 -9.54
C ASN A 46 24.88 -25.96 -10.66
N ALA A 47 24.04 -26.96 -10.42
CA ALA A 47 23.54 -27.84 -11.50
C ALA A 47 22.30 -27.23 -12.20
N PRO A 48 22.31 -26.98 -13.53
CA PRO A 48 21.23 -26.30 -14.26
C PRO A 48 20.22 -27.27 -14.91
N GLY A 49 18.93 -26.90 -14.91
CA GLY A 49 17.84 -27.53 -15.67
C GLY A 49 17.09 -26.49 -16.54
N GLN A 50 16.73 -26.90 -17.77
CA GLN A 50 16.48 -26.08 -18.98
C GLN A 50 15.10 -25.38 -19.13
N PRO A 51 14.94 -24.47 -20.14
CA PRO A 51 13.87 -23.47 -20.23
C PRO A 51 12.71 -23.82 -21.19
N VAL A 52 11.54 -23.17 -21.03
CA VAL A 52 10.44 -23.19 -22.02
C VAL A 52 9.95 -21.76 -22.33
N LYS A 53 9.86 -21.47 -23.65
CA LYS A 53 9.42 -20.22 -24.30
C LYS A 53 7.90 -20.13 -24.46
N ARG A 54 7.33 -18.92 -24.56
CA ARG A 54 6.10 -18.56 -25.34
C ARG A 54 5.94 -17.02 -25.40
N THR A 55 6.22 -16.38 -26.54
CA THR A 55 5.37 -15.91 -27.66
C THR A 55 4.69 -14.56 -27.46
N LYS A 56 5.02 -13.61 -28.35
CA LYS A 56 4.43 -12.26 -28.50
C LYS A 56 3.03 -12.34 -29.08
N LEU A 57 2.13 -11.44 -28.66
CA LEU A 57 0.87 -11.17 -29.34
C LEU A 57 0.90 -9.74 -29.90
N ASP A 58 0.38 -9.61 -31.12
CA ASP A 58 0.64 -8.52 -32.05
C ASP A 58 -0.37 -7.36 -31.96
N ASP A 59 0.11 -6.22 -32.45
CA ASP A 59 -0.48 -4.89 -32.39
C ASP A 59 -1.45 -4.67 -33.57
N SER A 60 -2.74 -5.09 -33.49
CA SER A 60 -3.73 -4.68 -34.52
C SER A 60 -5.23 -4.83 -34.21
N THR A 61 -5.68 -4.96 -32.95
CA THR A 61 -7.13 -5.02 -32.64
C THR A 61 -7.61 -3.92 -31.69
N ALA A 62 -6.88 -2.80 -31.62
CA ALA A 62 -7.24 -1.61 -30.83
C ALA A 62 -7.59 -0.37 -31.69
N ARG A 63 -7.62 -0.49 -33.03
CA ARG A 63 -7.80 0.66 -33.94
C ARG A 63 -9.09 0.68 -34.77
N LYS A 64 -10.12 -0.12 -34.46
CA LYS A 64 -11.36 -0.17 -35.28
C LYS A 64 -12.70 -0.06 -34.54
N ILE A 65 -12.73 0.49 -33.31
CA ILE A 65 -14.00 0.72 -32.59
C ILE A 65 -14.30 2.22 -32.35
N PHE A 66 -13.37 3.13 -32.67
CA PHE A 66 -13.54 4.58 -32.47
C PHE A 66 -13.60 5.40 -33.77
N ALA A 67 -14.17 4.83 -34.84
CA ALA A 67 -14.39 5.55 -36.10
C ALA A 67 -15.83 5.38 -36.60
N ALA A 68 -16.79 5.93 -35.85
CA ALA A 68 -18.12 6.30 -36.36
C ALA A 68 -18.83 7.23 -35.33
N SER A 69 -19.22 8.42 -35.80
CA SER A 69 -20.00 9.54 -35.21
C SER A 69 -21.22 9.19 -34.33
N PRO A 70 -21.95 10.16 -33.73
CA PRO A 70 -21.67 11.58 -33.47
C PRO A 70 -21.96 12.03 -32.00
N ASN A 71 -21.40 13.16 -31.58
CA ASN A 71 -21.70 13.80 -30.28
C ASN A 71 -23.06 14.53 -30.29
N PRO A 72 -23.87 14.46 -29.21
CA PRO A 72 -24.95 15.40 -28.95
C PRO A 72 -24.44 16.69 -28.29
N PRO A 73 -25.10 17.84 -28.51
CA PRO A 73 -24.66 19.15 -28.03
C PRO A 73 -25.16 19.40 -26.60
N GLY A 74 -24.39 20.12 -25.78
CA GLY A 74 -24.90 20.57 -24.49
C GLY A 74 -23.88 21.27 -23.60
N HIS A 75 -23.89 22.60 -23.66
CA HIS A 75 -23.47 23.52 -22.61
C HIS A 75 -22.02 23.47 -22.13
N THR A 76 -21.17 24.27 -22.77
CA THR A 76 -20.53 25.45 -22.14
C THR A 76 -19.78 26.20 -23.24
N ASP A 77 -20.37 27.26 -23.79
CA ASP A 77 -19.66 28.42 -24.39
C ASP A 77 -20.67 29.36 -25.04
N ASP A 78 -21.63 29.86 -24.24
CA ASP A 78 -22.66 30.79 -24.71
C ASP A 78 -22.45 32.22 -24.20
N LEU A 79 -21.23 32.53 -23.74
CA LEU A 79 -20.85 33.86 -23.26
C LEU A 79 -19.83 34.57 -24.19
N ALA A 80 -19.21 33.87 -25.14
CA ALA A 80 -18.30 34.47 -26.12
C ALA A 80 -18.99 34.77 -27.47
N HIS A 81 -20.00 34.00 -27.87
CA HIS A 81 -20.69 34.21 -29.15
C HIS A 81 -21.87 35.19 -29.10
N LYS A 82 -22.45 35.48 -27.92
CA LYS A 82 -23.44 36.55 -27.77
C LYS A 82 -22.86 37.97 -27.83
N ALA A 83 -21.53 38.11 -27.76
CA ALA A 83 -20.87 39.41 -27.89
C ALA A 83 -20.69 39.85 -29.36
N ALA A 84 -20.88 38.96 -30.33
CA ALA A 84 -20.61 39.21 -31.75
C ALA A 84 -21.86 39.28 -32.64
N SER A 85 -23.07 39.13 -32.09
CA SER A 85 -24.32 39.10 -32.89
C SER A 85 -25.31 40.25 -32.58
N LEU A 86 -24.86 41.28 -31.87
CA LEU A 86 -25.61 42.53 -31.72
C LEU A 86 -24.88 43.60 -32.53
N GLU A 87 -25.05 43.54 -33.85
CA GLU A 87 -24.93 44.74 -34.70
C GLU A 87 -26.04 45.70 -34.29
N ILE A 88 -25.82 46.42 -33.18
CA ILE A 88 -26.65 47.54 -32.78
C ILE A 88 -26.20 48.73 -33.61
N ASN A 89 -27.16 49.24 -34.37
CA ASN A 89 -27.09 50.45 -35.16
C ASN A 89 -26.32 51.57 -34.44
N SER A 90 -25.58 52.37 -35.23
CA SER A 90 -24.84 53.56 -34.78
C SER A 90 -25.44 54.23 -33.52
N PRO A 91 -24.68 54.44 -32.44
CA PRO A 91 -25.17 55.00 -31.18
C PRO A 91 -25.77 56.42 -31.31
N ALA A 92 -25.53 57.09 -32.45
CA ALA A 92 -26.17 58.35 -32.78
C ALA A 92 -27.68 58.20 -33.09
N ALA A 93 -28.13 57.02 -33.54
CA ALA A 93 -29.52 56.74 -33.91
C ALA A 93 -30.42 56.44 -32.69
N GLU A 94 -29.88 55.78 -31.64
CA GLU A 94 -30.61 55.50 -30.40
C GLU A 94 -30.70 56.71 -29.45
N LEU A 95 -29.81 57.70 -29.58
CA LEU A 95 -29.91 58.93 -28.80
C LEU A 95 -31.12 59.80 -29.18
N GLN A 96 -31.61 59.68 -30.42
CA GLN A 96 -32.82 60.37 -30.86
C GLN A 96 -34.11 59.73 -30.31
N THR A 97 -34.08 58.45 -29.93
CA THR A 97 -35.23 57.75 -29.36
C THR A 97 -35.31 57.87 -27.83
N LEU A 98 -34.19 58.18 -27.17
CA LEU A 98 -34.09 58.27 -25.70
C LEU A 98 -34.28 59.68 -25.12
N ILE A 99 -34.21 60.74 -25.93
CA ILE A 99 -34.58 62.09 -25.47
C ILE A 99 -36.11 62.24 -25.64
N PRO A 100 -36.90 62.32 -24.55
CA PRO A 100 -38.34 62.47 -24.66
C PRO A 100 -38.68 63.71 -25.48
N ALA A 101 -39.50 63.56 -26.53
CA ALA A 101 -39.83 64.63 -27.48
C ALA A 101 -40.33 65.93 -26.80
N TYR A 102 -40.92 65.81 -25.61
CA TYR A 102 -41.35 66.92 -24.75
C TYR A 102 -40.20 67.85 -24.28
N ILE A 103 -39.01 67.31 -23.98
CA ILE A 103 -37.87 68.11 -23.46
C ILE A 103 -37.27 69.01 -24.56
N LEU A 104 -37.34 68.58 -25.82
CA LEU A 104 -36.81 69.35 -26.94
C LEU A 104 -37.78 70.49 -27.34
N GLN A 105 -39.08 70.35 -27.09
CA GLN A 105 -40.11 71.35 -27.45
C GLN A 105 -40.04 72.64 -26.63
N THR A 106 -39.48 72.61 -25.42
CA THR A 106 -39.36 73.77 -24.52
C THR A 106 -38.23 74.75 -24.87
N PHE A 107 -37.34 74.41 -25.80
CA PHE A 107 -36.18 75.25 -26.15
C PHE A 107 -36.28 75.82 -27.58
N PRO A 108 -35.80 77.05 -27.83
CA PRO A 108 -35.69 77.63 -29.16
C PRO A 108 -34.88 76.74 -30.12
N SER A 109 -35.23 76.74 -31.41
CA SER A 109 -34.66 75.83 -32.42
C SER A 109 -33.13 75.84 -32.49
N ALA A 110 -32.51 77.01 -32.34
CA ALA A 110 -31.04 77.16 -32.35
C ALA A 110 -30.35 76.46 -31.16
N VAL A 111 -30.98 76.49 -29.98
CA VAL A 111 -30.44 75.87 -28.75
C VAL A 111 -30.63 74.34 -28.80
N ARG A 112 -31.71 73.88 -29.45
CA ARG A 112 -31.99 72.47 -29.68
C ARG A 112 -30.91 71.79 -30.54
N GLU A 113 -30.49 72.44 -31.63
CA GLU A 113 -29.43 71.91 -32.49
C GLU A 113 -28.09 71.82 -31.77
N GLN A 114 -27.74 72.83 -30.96
CA GLN A 114 -26.51 72.80 -30.16
C GLN A 114 -26.53 71.69 -29.11
N LEU A 115 -27.66 71.48 -28.41
CA LEU A 115 -27.81 70.39 -27.45
C LEU A 115 -27.69 69.01 -28.11
N LEU A 116 -28.29 68.82 -29.28
CA LEU A 116 -28.17 67.58 -30.04
C LEU A 116 -26.75 67.35 -30.56
N ALA A 117 -26.04 68.41 -30.99
CA ALA A 117 -24.64 68.33 -31.39
C ALA A 117 -23.73 67.94 -30.22
N VAL A 118 -23.94 68.53 -29.03
CA VAL A 118 -23.21 68.17 -27.81
C VAL A 118 -23.52 66.74 -27.36
N ALA A 119 -24.78 66.31 -27.45
CA ALA A 119 -25.18 64.95 -27.11
C ALA A 119 -24.51 63.92 -28.02
N ARG A 120 -24.46 64.16 -29.34
CA ARG A 120 -23.75 63.30 -30.30
C ARG A 120 -22.27 63.22 -30.01
N LEU A 121 -21.63 64.37 -29.76
CA LEU A 121 -20.20 64.42 -29.44
C LEU A 121 -19.87 63.66 -28.15
N ARG A 122 -20.72 63.76 -27.12
CA ARG A 122 -20.56 62.96 -25.90
C ARG A 122 -20.80 61.47 -26.12
N ALA A 123 -21.74 61.11 -26.98
CA ALA A 123 -21.98 59.71 -27.35
C ALA A 123 -20.76 59.08 -28.03
N ASP A 124 -20.16 59.83 -28.96
CA ASP A 124 -18.96 59.40 -29.67
C ASP A 124 -17.76 59.27 -28.73
N GLN A 125 -17.60 60.21 -27.79
CA GLN A 125 -16.58 60.13 -26.75
C GLN A 125 -16.78 58.92 -25.82
N ILE A 126 -18.02 58.66 -25.40
CA ILE A 126 -18.35 57.49 -24.58
C ILE A 126 -18.05 56.20 -25.36
N SER A 127 -18.49 56.14 -26.62
CA SER A 127 -18.23 55.00 -27.52
C SER A 127 -16.73 54.72 -27.61
N GLN A 128 -15.92 55.73 -27.96
CA GLN A 128 -14.46 55.63 -28.06
C GLN A 128 -13.81 55.18 -26.74
N SER A 129 -14.27 55.73 -25.60
CA SER A 129 -13.76 55.33 -24.28
C SER A 129 -14.11 53.88 -23.94
N THR A 130 -15.31 53.40 -24.31
CA THR A 130 -15.69 52.00 -24.13
C THR A 130 -14.91 51.06 -25.06
N THR A 131 -14.58 51.46 -26.30
CA THR A 131 -13.73 50.66 -27.18
C THR A 131 -12.31 50.57 -26.65
N GLN A 132 -11.75 51.68 -26.16
CA GLN A 132 -10.42 51.71 -25.53
C GLN A 132 -10.36 50.85 -24.27
N TRP A 133 -11.36 50.94 -23.39
CA TRP A 133 -11.46 50.10 -22.19
C TRP A 133 -11.57 48.61 -22.54
N ARG A 134 -12.37 48.26 -23.57
CA ARG A 134 -12.47 46.87 -24.06
C ARG A 134 -11.15 46.37 -24.64
N ALA A 135 -10.44 47.19 -25.42
CA ALA A 135 -9.15 46.84 -25.99
C ALA A 135 -8.09 46.61 -24.90
N GLN A 136 -8.04 47.46 -23.87
CA GLN A 136 -7.15 47.29 -22.73
C GLN A 136 -7.46 46.02 -21.92
N ARG A 137 -8.74 45.72 -21.70
CA ARG A 137 -9.18 44.51 -21.00
C ARG A 137 -8.88 43.24 -21.82
N MET A 138 -9.01 43.28 -23.14
CA MET A 138 -8.64 42.15 -23.99
C MET A 138 -7.12 41.95 -24.06
N ALA A 139 -6.32 43.02 -24.03
CA ALA A 139 -4.87 42.93 -23.93
C ALA A 139 -4.41 42.33 -22.59
N SER A 140 -5.04 42.69 -21.46
CA SER A 140 -4.72 42.09 -20.16
C SER A 140 -5.16 40.63 -20.04
N VAL A 141 -6.26 40.25 -20.67
CA VAL A 141 -6.74 38.86 -20.73
C VAL A 141 -5.83 38.00 -21.61
N ALA A 142 -5.27 38.55 -22.69
CA ALA A 142 -4.31 37.84 -23.55
C ALA A 142 -3.01 37.49 -22.81
N THR A 143 -2.48 38.40 -21.98
CA THR A 143 -1.27 38.16 -21.18
C THR A 143 -1.48 37.17 -20.03
N HIS A 144 -2.71 37.06 -19.50
CA HIS A 144 -3.08 36.09 -18.47
C HIS A 144 -3.54 34.73 -19.03
N SER A 145 -3.47 34.51 -20.35
CA SER A 145 -3.92 33.25 -20.97
C SER A 145 -2.91 32.10 -20.91
N ALA A 146 -1.69 32.33 -20.39
CA ALA A 146 -0.84 31.24 -19.93
C ALA A 146 -1.48 30.65 -18.68
N LYS A 147 -2.34 29.63 -18.86
CA LYS A 147 -2.95 28.87 -17.76
C LYS A 147 -1.84 28.52 -16.77
N PHE A 148 -1.90 29.08 -15.57
CA PHE A 148 -0.90 28.83 -14.54
C PHE A 148 -0.90 27.33 -14.21
N ASP A 149 0.18 26.63 -14.61
CA ASP A 149 0.37 25.22 -14.29
C ASP A 149 0.93 25.12 -12.86
N LEU A 150 0.03 24.97 -11.89
CA LEU A 150 0.39 24.82 -10.48
C LEU A 150 1.36 23.65 -10.28
N ILE A 151 1.08 22.49 -10.89
CA ILE A 151 1.90 21.28 -10.70
C ILE A 151 3.27 21.46 -11.36
N GLY A 152 3.32 22.04 -12.56
CA GLY A 152 4.56 22.41 -13.23
C GLY A 152 5.38 23.40 -12.40
N SER A 153 4.74 24.44 -11.86
CA SER A 153 5.39 25.45 -11.01
C SER A 153 5.93 24.83 -9.71
N LEU A 154 5.17 23.97 -9.04
CA LEU A 154 5.63 23.27 -7.83
C LEU A 154 6.78 22.31 -8.13
N SER A 155 6.74 21.65 -9.28
CA SER A 155 7.79 20.69 -9.70
C SER A 155 9.13 21.36 -10.01
N THR A 156 9.20 22.69 -10.13
CA THR A 156 10.47 23.40 -10.28
C THR A 156 11.32 23.40 -9.00
N CYS A 157 10.68 23.24 -7.82
CA CYS A 157 11.35 23.18 -6.53
C CYS A 157 11.08 21.82 -5.88
N THR A 158 12.13 20.98 -5.85
CA THR A 158 12.05 19.60 -5.32
C THR A 158 11.62 19.58 -3.86
N GLU A 159 12.09 20.54 -3.07
CA GLU A 159 11.80 20.65 -1.64
C GLU A 159 10.30 20.89 -1.41
N VAL A 160 9.72 21.84 -2.13
CA VAL A 160 8.30 22.19 -1.99
C VAL A 160 7.42 21.02 -2.42
N ILE A 161 7.70 20.41 -3.59
CA ILE A 161 6.87 19.30 -4.06
C ILE A 161 6.99 18.08 -3.14
N VAL A 162 8.17 17.82 -2.57
CA VAL A 162 8.36 16.73 -1.60
C VAL A 162 7.55 16.98 -0.33
N GLU A 163 7.54 18.21 0.20
CA GLU A 163 6.73 18.58 1.38
C GLU A 163 5.23 18.45 1.10
N VAL A 164 4.75 18.93 -0.06
CA VAL A 164 3.33 18.81 -0.46
C VAL A 164 2.92 17.35 -0.56
N CYS A 165 3.76 16.50 -1.18
CA CYS A 165 3.48 15.09 -1.35
C CYS A 165 3.41 14.30 -0.05
N LYS A 166 3.91 14.81 1.09
CA LYS A 166 3.72 14.15 2.41
C LYS A 166 2.26 14.07 2.83
N TYR A 167 1.42 14.97 2.32
CA TYR A 167 -0.01 15.05 2.63
C TYR A 167 -0.89 14.36 1.57
N LEU A 168 -0.29 13.77 0.54
CA LEU A 168 -1.00 13.05 -0.53
C LEU A 168 -1.02 11.56 -0.26
N LEU A 169 -2.00 10.86 -0.84
CA LEU A 169 -2.00 9.40 -0.82
C LEU A 169 -0.91 8.86 -1.76
N PRO A 170 -0.34 7.68 -1.46
CA PRO A 170 0.63 7.03 -2.36
C PRO A 170 0.09 6.79 -3.77
N SER A 171 -1.23 6.60 -3.91
CA SER A 171 -1.91 6.49 -5.21
C SER A 171 -1.86 7.81 -5.98
N ASP A 172 -2.07 8.94 -5.30
CA ASP A 172 -2.09 10.26 -5.93
C ASP A 172 -0.69 10.69 -6.32
N VAL A 173 0.32 10.39 -5.50
CA VAL A 173 1.73 10.57 -5.86
C VAL A 173 2.08 9.78 -7.12
N LEU A 174 1.61 8.53 -7.23
CA LEU A 174 1.82 7.72 -8.43
C LEU A 174 1.08 8.30 -9.65
N ASN A 175 -0.15 8.77 -9.47
CA ASN A 175 -0.93 9.40 -10.54
C ASN A 175 -0.23 10.68 -11.04
N LEU A 176 0.26 11.52 -10.13
CA LEU A 176 1.06 12.70 -10.48
C LEU A 176 2.33 12.33 -11.22
N TYR A 177 3.01 11.27 -10.79
CA TYR A 177 4.20 10.72 -11.45
C TYR A 177 3.93 10.19 -12.86
N ALA A 178 2.75 9.62 -13.10
CA ALA A 178 2.35 9.09 -14.39
C ALA A 178 1.86 10.17 -15.36
N ILE A 179 1.19 11.22 -14.86
CA ILE A 179 0.50 12.23 -15.68
C ILE A 179 1.41 13.44 -15.96
N SER A 180 2.13 13.95 -14.96
CA SER A 180 2.91 15.18 -15.09
C SER A 180 4.36 14.91 -15.46
N ARG A 181 4.77 15.37 -16.65
CA ARG A 181 6.15 15.22 -17.13
C ARG A 181 7.16 15.98 -16.26
N ASN A 182 6.80 17.18 -15.80
CA ASN A 182 7.67 18.00 -14.96
C ASN A 182 7.89 17.33 -13.60
N PHE A 183 6.81 16.85 -12.98
CA PHE A 183 6.87 16.09 -11.74
C PHE A 183 7.70 14.81 -11.90
N HIS A 184 7.45 14.06 -12.98
CA HIS A 184 8.20 12.85 -13.30
C HIS A 184 9.71 13.12 -13.38
N ALA A 185 10.12 14.17 -14.09
CA ALA A 185 11.53 14.52 -14.25
C ALA A 185 12.18 14.91 -12.91
N THR A 186 11.53 15.79 -12.13
CA THR A 186 12.03 16.27 -10.83
C THR A 186 12.15 15.13 -9.82
N ILE A 187 11.12 14.29 -9.71
CA ILE A 187 11.14 13.14 -8.80
C ILE A 187 12.12 12.08 -9.30
N SER A 188 12.24 11.83 -10.60
CA SER A 188 13.24 10.88 -11.13
C SER A 188 14.67 11.30 -10.78
N ALA A 189 14.98 12.60 -10.79
CA ALA A 189 16.30 13.09 -10.39
C ALA A 189 16.61 12.87 -8.89
N SER A 190 15.57 12.76 -8.04
CA SER A 190 15.68 12.71 -6.58
C SER A 190 14.86 11.57 -5.95
N MET A 191 14.63 10.48 -6.70
CA MET A 191 13.60 9.47 -6.39
C MET A 191 13.81 8.87 -5.00
N GLN A 192 15.04 8.45 -4.71
CA GLN A 192 15.36 7.81 -3.45
C GLN A 192 15.10 8.72 -2.24
N SER A 193 15.57 9.98 -2.29
CA SER A 193 15.40 10.93 -1.18
C SER A 193 13.94 11.30 -1.00
N SER A 194 13.23 11.53 -2.10
CA SER A 194 11.79 11.86 -2.09
C SER A 194 10.96 10.73 -1.51
N VAL A 195 11.16 9.49 -2.00
CA VAL A 195 10.44 8.29 -1.51
C VAL A 195 10.73 8.01 -0.04
N LEU A 196 11.98 8.15 0.42
CA LEU A 196 12.30 7.98 1.84
C LEU A 196 11.68 9.08 2.70
N ALA A 197 11.69 10.33 2.25
CA ALA A 197 11.04 11.43 2.96
C ALA A 197 9.53 11.21 3.11
N TRP A 198 8.86 10.75 2.05
CA TRP A 198 7.44 10.40 2.10
C TRP A 198 7.18 9.20 2.99
N ALA A 199 7.99 8.14 2.90
CA ALA A 199 7.83 6.94 3.72
C ALA A 199 8.05 7.24 5.22
N HIS A 200 8.99 8.11 5.57
CA HIS A 200 9.20 8.54 6.96
C HIS A 200 8.07 9.41 7.50
N ALA A 201 7.43 10.21 6.65
CA ALA A 201 6.27 11.01 7.04
C ALA A 201 4.99 10.17 7.17
N MET A 202 4.69 9.34 6.16
CA MET A 202 3.43 8.57 6.09
C MET A 202 3.46 7.29 6.93
N ALA A 203 4.63 6.67 7.08
CA ALA A 203 4.79 5.36 7.70
C ALA A 203 6.12 5.23 8.47
N PRO A 204 6.31 6.00 9.55
CA PRO A 204 7.61 6.15 10.24
C PRO A 204 8.12 4.84 10.85
N VAL A 205 7.23 3.92 11.22
CA VAL A 205 7.58 2.62 11.79
C VAL A 205 7.80 1.60 10.68
N SER A 206 6.80 1.44 9.80
CA SER A 206 6.86 0.46 8.71
C SER A 206 8.02 0.71 7.73
N SER A 207 8.41 1.96 7.46
CA SER A 207 9.52 2.30 6.55
C SER A 207 10.88 1.78 7.03
N ARG A 208 11.08 1.70 8.35
CA ARG A 208 12.31 1.15 8.96
C ARG A 208 12.28 -0.37 9.05
N LEU A 209 11.11 -0.96 9.27
CA LEU A 209 10.95 -2.41 9.40
C LEU A 209 10.97 -3.15 8.05
N PHE A 210 10.30 -2.59 7.03
CA PHE A 210 10.10 -3.25 5.74
C PHE A 210 11.08 -2.77 4.69
N ALA A 211 12.37 -2.83 5.02
CA ALA A 211 13.43 -2.43 4.10
C ALA A 211 14.56 -3.46 4.06
N GLY A 212 15.48 -3.27 3.13
CA GLY A 212 16.61 -4.19 2.90
C GLY A 212 16.30 -5.30 1.87
N PRO A 213 17.15 -6.34 1.81
CA PRO A 213 17.13 -7.33 0.73
C PRO A 213 15.83 -8.12 0.61
N SER A 214 15.16 -8.40 1.73
CA SER A 214 13.88 -9.14 1.77
C SER A 214 12.76 -8.43 0.99
N TYR A 215 12.89 -7.12 0.79
CA TYR A 215 11.92 -6.29 0.07
C TYR A 215 12.47 -5.74 -1.25
N ALA A 216 13.63 -6.22 -1.71
CA ALA A 216 14.28 -5.77 -2.94
C ALA A 216 13.42 -5.95 -4.20
N ARG A 217 12.40 -6.82 -4.17
CA ARG A 217 11.42 -6.96 -5.26
C ARG A 217 10.58 -5.70 -5.50
N TYR A 218 10.45 -4.83 -4.50
CA TYR A 218 9.75 -3.55 -4.60
C TYR A 218 10.70 -2.40 -4.95
N TYR A 219 11.99 -2.67 -5.05
CA TYR A 219 12.99 -1.66 -5.41
C TYR A 219 13.07 -1.56 -6.93
N SER A 220 13.25 -0.34 -7.41
CA SER A 220 13.37 -0.02 -8.82
C SER A 220 14.81 0.41 -9.13
N ASN A 221 15.24 0.21 -10.38
CA ASN A 221 16.51 0.80 -10.82
C ASN A 221 16.42 2.32 -10.70
N ASP A 222 17.49 2.96 -10.23
CA ASP A 222 17.53 4.40 -10.09
C ASP A 222 17.30 5.09 -11.45
N PRO A 223 16.22 5.86 -11.63
CA PRO A 223 15.93 6.53 -12.90
C PRO A 223 16.98 7.61 -13.25
N ALA A 224 17.75 8.09 -12.27
CA ALA A 224 18.90 8.97 -12.52
C ALA A 224 20.13 8.22 -13.06
N GLY A 225 20.07 6.89 -13.24
CA GLY A 225 21.15 6.09 -13.81
C GLY A 225 22.42 6.01 -12.95
N ARG A 226 22.33 6.37 -11.67
CA ARG A 226 23.49 6.43 -10.77
C ARG A 226 24.06 5.02 -10.55
N PRO A 227 25.38 4.84 -10.72
CA PRO A 227 26.01 3.55 -10.53
C PRO A 227 25.95 3.12 -9.06
N GLN A 228 26.08 1.81 -8.83
CA GLN A 228 26.25 1.26 -7.49
C GLN A 228 27.62 1.66 -6.92
N ASP A 229 27.65 2.72 -6.12
CA ASP A 229 28.88 3.21 -5.46
C ASP A 229 29.16 2.48 -4.13
N ARG A 230 30.38 2.61 -3.57
CA ARG A 230 30.73 2.09 -2.25
C ARG A 230 29.83 2.62 -1.13
N ALA A 231 29.46 3.91 -1.18
CA ALA A 231 28.51 4.53 -0.24
C ALA A 231 27.09 3.96 -0.36
N TYR A 232 26.78 3.24 -1.44
CA TYR A 232 25.51 2.54 -1.59
C TYR A 232 25.37 1.36 -0.63
N HIS A 233 26.50 0.81 -0.15
CA HIS A 233 26.50 -0.19 0.90
C HIS A 233 26.14 0.38 2.28
N ASP A 234 26.27 1.70 2.48
CA ASP A 234 25.95 2.35 3.76
C ASP A 234 24.44 2.56 3.93
N LEU A 235 23.67 2.71 2.85
CA LEU A 235 22.20 2.54 2.94
C LEU A 235 21.79 1.07 3.12
N GLY A 236 22.77 0.16 3.09
CA GLY A 236 22.70 -1.20 3.56
C GLY A 236 22.84 -1.35 5.08
N TYR A 237 22.67 -0.32 5.92
CA TYR A 237 22.54 -0.48 7.39
C TYR A 237 21.26 -1.23 7.84
N LEU A 238 20.47 -1.78 6.93
CA LEU A 238 19.49 -2.85 7.21
C LEU A 238 19.99 -4.26 6.82
N THR A 239 21.25 -4.39 6.44
CA THR A 239 21.91 -5.64 6.06
C THR A 239 22.53 -6.28 7.30
N TYR A 240 21.71 -6.90 8.15
CA TYR A 240 22.24 -7.84 9.13
C TYR A 240 22.73 -9.10 8.39
N HIS A 241 24.05 -9.25 8.30
CA HIS A 241 24.81 -10.46 7.93
C HIS A 241 24.37 -11.21 6.66
N GLN A 242 24.82 -10.73 5.49
CA GLN A 242 25.08 -11.63 4.36
C GLN A 242 26.51 -11.44 3.86
N THR A 243 27.33 -12.45 4.14
CA THR A 243 28.61 -12.74 3.50
C THR A 243 28.39 -13.18 2.06
N GLN A 244 27.85 -12.29 1.20
CA GLN A 244 27.93 -12.52 -0.24
C GLN A 244 29.27 -11.99 -0.77
N PRO A 245 29.99 -12.76 -1.60
CA PRO A 245 31.19 -12.27 -2.23
C PRO A 245 30.83 -11.12 -3.17
N ARG A 246 31.58 -10.04 -3.03
CA ARG A 246 31.66 -8.89 -3.92
C ARG A 246 31.61 -9.36 -5.39
N PRO A 247 30.57 -9.01 -6.19
CA PRO A 247 30.69 -9.15 -7.63
C PRO A 247 31.86 -8.26 -8.07
N ALA A 248 32.73 -8.80 -8.93
CA ALA A 248 33.86 -8.07 -9.47
C ALA A 248 33.36 -6.77 -10.12
N ILE A 249 34.11 -5.68 -9.92
CA ILE A 249 33.84 -4.36 -10.52
C ILE A 249 34.14 -4.45 -12.01
N THR A 250 33.28 -5.12 -12.77
CA THR A 250 33.41 -5.27 -14.22
C THR A 250 32.13 -4.84 -14.95
N ASP A 251 30.97 -4.85 -14.29
CA ASP A 251 29.71 -4.34 -14.85
C ASP A 251 29.22 -3.11 -14.09
N VAL A 252 28.97 -2.01 -14.81
CA VAL A 252 28.35 -0.79 -14.28
C VAL A 252 26.87 -1.07 -14.05
N THR A 253 26.54 -1.72 -12.93
CA THR A 253 25.15 -1.99 -12.54
C THR A 253 24.52 -0.72 -11.95
N VAL A 254 23.37 -0.32 -12.50
CA VAL A 254 22.54 0.75 -11.93
C VAL A 254 22.05 0.31 -10.55
N ARG A 255 22.14 1.20 -9.56
CA ARG A 255 21.76 0.91 -8.18
C ARG A 255 20.23 0.74 -8.04
N LYS A 256 19.77 -0.13 -7.13
CA LYS A 256 18.33 -0.45 -6.90
C LYS A 256 17.71 0.25 -5.70
N ILE A 257 17.07 1.39 -5.92
CA ILE A 257 16.53 2.24 -4.85
C ILE A 257 15.09 1.85 -4.45
N PRO A 258 14.65 2.20 -3.23
CA PRO A 258 13.22 2.19 -2.90
C PRO A 258 12.45 3.09 -3.87
N GLY A 259 11.50 2.49 -4.62
CA GLY A 259 10.66 3.21 -5.57
C GLY A 259 9.24 3.42 -5.06
N LEU A 260 8.38 3.99 -5.91
CA LEU A 260 6.95 4.16 -5.62
C LEU A 260 6.23 2.84 -5.24
N PRO A 261 6.53 1.67 -5.83
CA PRO A 261 5.92 0.40 -5.40
C PRO A 261 6.27 0.04 -3.95
N TRP A 262 7.49 0.35 -3.51
CA TRP A 262 7.91 0.15 -2.12
C TRP A 262 7.18 1.11 -1.19
N LEU A 263 7.05 2.39 -1.56
CA LEU A 263 6.27 3.37 -0.78
C LEU A 263 4.83 2.89 -0.56
N GLN A 264 4.15 2.49 -1.64
CA GLN A 264 2.78 1.96 -1.57
C GLN A 264 2.69 0.75 -0.64
N MET A 265 3.64 -0.19 -0.75
CA MET A 265 3.68 -1.38 0.09
C MET A 265 3.84 -1.02 1.58
N VAL A 266 4.74 -0.10 1.91
CA VAL A 266 5.00 0.31 3.31
C VAL A 266 3.81 1.04 3.90
N VAL A 267 3.25 2.03 3.20
CA VAL A 267 2.11 2.82 3.67
C VAL A 267 0.86 1.96 3.80
N ALA A 268 0.62 1.05 2.85
CA ALA A 268 -0.50 0.11 2.94
C ALA A 268 -0.38 -0.79 4.18
N ARG A 269 0.82 -1.26 4.53
CA ARG A 269 1.01 -2.09 5.74
C ARG A 269 0.82 -1.31 7.04
N GLU A 270 1.30 -0.07 7.10
CA GLU A 270 1.07 0.84 8.23
C GLU A 270 -0.44 1.04 8.46
N THR A 271 -1.15 1.38 7.38
CA THR A 271 -2.60 1.61 7.37
C THR A 271 -3.38 0.35 7.75
N ARG A 272 -3.05 -0.80 7.17
CA ARG A 272 -3.74 -2.08 7.44
C ARG A 272 -3.58 -2.53 8.88
N VAL A 273 -2.39 -2.37 9.48
CA VAL A 273 -2.20 -2.71 10.91
C VAL A 273 -3.03 -1.79 11.79
N ARG A 274 -3.06 -0.48 11.50
CA ARG A 274 -3.91 0.48 12.22
C ARG A 274 -5.39 0.10 12.10
N ASP A 275 -5.85 -0.24 10.90
CA ASP A 275 -7.23 -0.67 10.66
C ASP A 275 -7.59 -2.00 11.35
N ILE A 276 -6.69 -2.99 11.39
CA ILE A 276 -6.93 -4.25 12.12
C ILE A 276 -7.21 -3.93 13.59
N LEU A 277 -6.34 -3.13 14.23
CA LEU A 277 -6.50 -2.73 15.62
C LEU A 277 -7.78 -1.93 15.84
N ALA A 278 -8.10 -1.01 14.93
CA ALA A 278 -9.31 -0.22 15.01
C ALA A 278 -10.59 -1.04 14.79
N THR A 279 -10.52 -2.13 14.02
CA THR A 279 -11.66 -3.05 13.83
C THR A 279 -11.88 -3.82 15.13
N LEU A 280 -10.81 -4.41 15.68
CA LEU A 280 -10.86 -5.14 16.94
C LEU A 280 -11.36 -4.25 18.09
N ALA A 281 -10.88 -3.01 18.18
CA ALA A 281 -11.33 -2.04 19.17
C ALA A 281 -12.83 -1.74 19.05
N ARG A 282 -13.37 -1.54 17.84
CA ARG A 282 -14.82 -1.35 17.61
C ARG A 282 -15.66 -2.55 18.03
N MET A 283 -15.12 -3.76 17.93
CA MET A 283 -15.77 -5.00 18.38
C MET A 283 -15.55 -5.26 19.88
N GLY A 284 -15.02 -4.29 20.63
CA GLY A 284 -14.75 -4.42 22.07
C GLY A 284 -13.45 -5.17 22.42
N HIS A 285 -12.69 -5.64 21.43
CA HIS A 285 -11.42 -6.36 21.62
C HIS A 285 -10.23 -5.39 21.57
N ARG A 286 -10.07 -4.58 22.62
CA ARG A 286 -8.96 -3.63 22.71
C ARG A 286 -7.63 -4.31 22.98
N LEU A 287 -6.55 -3.67 22.55
CA LEU A 287 -5.18 -4.13 22.69
C LEU A 287 -4.30 -3.04 23.30
N PRO A 288 -3.24 -3.38 24.06
CA PRO A 288 -2.38 -2.41 24.72
C PRO A 288 -1.62 -1.49 23.75
N PRO A 289 -1.16 -0.33 24.22
CA PRO A 289 -0.25 0.50 23.45
C PRO A 289 1.02 -0.28 23.11
N GLY A 290 1.55 -0.07 21.91
CA GLY A 290 2.70 -0.80 21.38
C GLY A 290 2.33 -1.98 20.48
N THR A 291 1.10 -2.52 20.54
CA THR A 291 0.69 -3.64 19.69
C THR A 291 0.77 -3.31 18.19
N SER A 292 0.60 -2.05 17.79
CA SER A 292 0.82 -1.61 16.40
C SER A 292 2.23 -1.90 15.90
N LEU A 293 3.26 -1.60 16.69
CA LEU A 293 4.65 -1.92 16.35
C LEU A 293 4.86 -3.43 16.31
N THR A 294 4.37 -4.14 17.33
CA THR A 294 4.53 -5.59 17.45
C THR A 294 3.85 -6.32 16.30
N LEU A 295 2.67 -5.90 15.84
CA LEU A 295 2.00 -6.48 14.67
C LEU A 295 2.76 -6.24 13.37
N LYS A 296 3.43 -5.10 13.23
CA LYS A 296 4.32 -4.86 12.07
C LYS A 296 5.54 -5.77 12.09
N LYS A 297 6.12 -6.04 13.27
CA LYS A 297 7.18 -7.05 13.43
C LYS A 297 6.67 -8.46 13.14
N LEU A 298 5.47 -8.80 13.62
CA LEU A 298 4.81 -10.07 13.32
C LEU A 298 4.57 -10.22 11.81
N TRP A 299 4.14 -9.15 11.12
CA TRP A 299 4.00 -9.16 9.67
C TRP A 299 5.33 -9.53 8.98
N LEU A 300 6.46 -8.98 9.44
CA LEU A 300 7.78 -9.34 8.91
C LEU A 300 8.07 -10.84 9.08
N VAL A 301 7.73 -11.42 10.24
CA VAL A 301 7.83 -12.88 10.45
C VAL A 301 6.97 -13.63 9.44
N MET A 302 5.72 -13.21 9.27
CA MET A 302 4.80 -13.81 8.30
C MET A 302 5.29 -13.68 6.86
N ASP A 303 6.04 -12.65 6.50
CA ASP A 303 6.63 -12.54 5.15
C ASP A 303 7.77 -13.55 4.90
N THR A 304 8.45 -14.00 5.96
CA THR A 304 9.54 -14.95 5.82
C THR A 304 9.02 -16.34 5.46
N ALA A 305 9.68 -16.95 4.48
CA ALA A 305 9.19 -18.17 3.83
C ALA A 305 9.77 -19.45 4.43
N THR A 306 10.69 -19.39 5.40
CA THR A 306 11.30 -20.59 6.00
C THR A 306 11.19 -20.55 7.52
N ASN A 307 11.01 -21.72 8.14
CA ASN A 307 10.91 -21.86 9.59
C ASN A 307 12.21 -21.45 10.27
N ALA A 308 13.35 -21.80 9.69
CA ALA A 308 14.66 -21.40 10.20
C ALA A 308 14.78 -19.87 10.30
N ALA A 309 14.28 -19.12 9.31
CA ALA A 309 14.29 -17.66 9.34
C ALA A 309 13.27 -17.10 10.35
N ARG A 310 12.04 -17.64 10.39
CA ARG A 310 11.01 -17.26 11.37
C ARG A 310 11.50 -17.41 12.80
N VAL A 311 12.03 -18.59 13.13
CA VAL A 311 12.57 -18.92 14.45
C VAL A 311 13.78 -18.05 14.77
N LYS A 312 14.69 -17.80 13.81
CA LYS A 312 15.84 -16.92 14.04
C LYS A 312 15.41 -15.49 14.36
N LEU A 313 14.43 -14.95 13.65
CA LEU A 313 13.88 -13.61 13.91
C LEU A 313 13.24 -13.54 15.30
N LEU A 314 12.33 -14.46 15.63
CA LEU A 314 11.68 -14.49 16.94
C LEU A 314 12.66 -14.68 18.10
N ARG A 315 13.77 -15.40 17.90
CA ARG A 315 14.80 -15.61 18.93
C ARG A 315 15.66 -14.39 19.23
N ASP A 316 15.74 -13.44 18.29
CA ASP A 316 16.52 -12.22 18.49
C ASP A 316 15.84 -11.33 19.53
N ARG A 317 16.46 -11.24 20.72
CA ARG A 317 15.93 -10.44 21.85
C ARG A 317 16.02 -8.95 21.64
N ASN A 318 16.91 -8.49 20.76
CA ASN A 318 17.03 -7.07 20.44
C ASN A 318 15.89 -6.64 19.52
N PHE A 319 15.40 -7.55 18.68
CA PHE A 319 14.29 -7.28 17.77
C PHE A 319 12.93 -7.61 18.39
N PHE A 320 12.76 -8.80 18.97
CA PHE A 320 11.56 -9.23 19.71
C PHE A 320 11.82 -9.26 21.22
N THR A 321 11.23 -8.30 21.92
CA THR A 321 11.26 -8.26 23.38
C THR A 321 10.26 -9.24 23.99
N ASN A 322 10.32 -9.47 25.31
CA ASN A 322 9.32 -10.28 26.00
C ASN A 322 7.94 -9.61 25.97
N VAL A 323 7.89 -8.29 25.97
CA VAL A 323 6.66 -7.50 25.82
C VAL A 323 6.06 -7.74 24.44
N ASP A 324 6.87 -7.78 23.37
CA ASP A 324 6.37 -8.11 22.04
C ASP A 324 5.70 -9.49 22.02
N LEU A 325 6.31 -10.53 22.60
CA LEU A 325 5.70 -11.87 22.65
C LEU A 325 4.38 -11.88 23.41
N TYR A 326 4.30 -11.16 24.55
CA TYR A 326 3.06 -11.02 25.31
C TYR A 326 1.96 -10.32 24.49
N LEU A 327 2.30 -9.22 23.79
CA LEU A 327 1.36 -8.50 22.94
C LEU A 327 0.92 -9.32 21.71
N MET A 328 1.82 -10.13 21.13
CA MET A 328 1.48 -11.06 20.06
C MET A 328 0.53 -12.14 20.56
N GLN A 329 0.79 -12.73 21.73
CA GLN A 329 -0.09 -13.75 22.32
C GLN A 329 -1.47 -13.15 22.63
N MET A 330 -1.51 -11.97 23.23
CA MET A 330 -2.77 -11.27 23.51
C MET A 330 -3.55 -10.97 22.23
N PHE A 331 -2.87 -10.57 21.16
CA PHE A 331 -3.50 -10.38 19.85
C PHE A 331 -4.15 -11.67 19.33
N VAL A 332 -3.46 -12.82 19.42
CA VAL A 332 -4.03 -14.12 19.01
C VAL A 332 -5.25 -14.47 19.87
N VAL A 333 -5.20 -14.27 21.18
CA VAL A 333 -6.34 -14.49 22.10
C VAL A 333 -7.52 -13.59 21.72
N LYS A 334 -7.30 -12.29 21.53
CA LYS A 334 -8.35 -11.35 21.12
C LYS A 334 -8.93 -11.67 19.75
N LEU A 335 -8.10 -12.13 18.82
CA LEU A 335 -8.56 -12.55 17.50
C LEU A 335 -9.42 -13.81 17.56
N ASN A 336 -9.07 -14.78 18.41
CA ASN A 336 -9.89 -15.96 18.66
C ASN A 336 -11.26 -15.60 19.25
N LEU A 337 -11.30 -14.70 20.24
CA LEU A 337 -12.55 -14.18 20.82
C LEU A 337 -13.38 -13.39 19.80
N CYS A 338 -12.73 -12.70 18.87
CA CYS A 338 -13.42 -11.98 17.80
C CYS A 338 -14.11 -12.93 16.81
N PHE A 339 -13.52 -14.09 16.53
CA PHE A 339 -14.09 -15.07 15.60
C PHE A 339 -15.03 -16.08 16.25
N ASN A 340 -14.95 -16.23 17.58
CA ASN A 340 -15.79 -17.13 18.33
C ASN A 340 -16.62 -16.35 19.34
N ASP A 341 -17.93 -16.31 19.12
CA ASP A 341 -18.87 -15.89 20.15
C ASP A 341 -18.74 -16.86 21.36
N PRO A 342 -18.53 -16.36 22.59
CA PRO A 342 -18.41 -17.21 23.77
C PRO A 342 -19.67 -18.01 24.10
N VAL A 343 -20.84 -17.64 23.56
CA VAL A 343 -22.14 -18.30 23.81
C VAL A 343 -22.56 -19.19 22.64
N TYR A 344 -22.41 -18.71 21.41
CA TYR A 344 -22.93 -19.38 20.20
C TYR A 344 -21.87 -19.69 19.14
N GLY A 345 -20.59 -19.45 19.46
CA GLY A 345 -19.51 -19.58 18.50
C GLY A 345 -19.29 -21.03 18.05
N PRO A 346 -18.65 -21.25 16.90
CA PRO A 346 -18.37 -22.58 16.39
C PRO A 346 -17.34 -23.36 17.25
N GLU A 347 -16.82 -22.79 18.33
CA GLU A 347 -15.78 -23.34 19.20
C GLU A 347 -14.53 -23.82 18.41
N THR A 348 -14.20 -23.13 17.32
CA THR A 348 -13.06 -23.50 16.46
C THR A 348 -12.07 -22.35 16.28
N ASP A 349 -10.80 -22.69 16.26
CA ASP A 349 -9.70 -21.76 15.94
C ASP A 349 -9.35 -21.75 14.44
N GLY A 350 -10.08 -22.52 13.63
CA GLY A 350 -9.78 -22.72 12.21
C GLY A 350 -9.71 -21.43 11.38
N LEU A 351 -10.53 -20.42 11.70
CA LEU A 351 -10.46 -19.12 11.01
C LEU A 351 -9.22 -18.32 11.42
N THR A 352 -8.84 -18.36 12.70
CA THR A 352 -7.60 -17.74 13.20
C THR A 352 -6.38 -18.39 12.58
N GLN A 353 -6.32 -19.73 12.60
CA GLN A 353 -5.24 -20.50 11.98
C GLN A 353 -5.15 -20.19 10.48
N LEU A 354 -6.29 -20.17 9.77
CA LEU A 354 -6.32 -19.87 8.35
C LEU A 354 -5.77 -18.46 8.06
N MET A 355 -6.21 -17.45 8.81
CA MET A 355 -5.82 -16.05 8.61
C MET A 355 -4.37 -15.76 9.01
N LEU A 356 -3.87 -16.37 10.09
CA LEU A 356 -2.46 -16.27 10.52
C LEU A 356 -1.53 -17.17 9.69
N GLY A 357 -2.06 -18.16 9.00
CA GLY A 357 -1.33 -18.99 8.03
C GLY A 357 -1.03 -18.31 6.71
N GLN A 358 -1.72 -17.20 6.40
CA GLN A 358 -1.52 -16.47 5.15
C GLN A 358 -0.23 -15.68 5.10
N ARG A 359 0.14 -15.24 3.89
CA ARG A 359 1.26 -14.33 3.68
C ARG A 359 0.96 -12.90 4.14
N GLY A 360 1.38 -12.60 5.37
CA GLY A 360 1.18 -11.30 6.01
C GLY A 360 -0.27 -11.07 6.46
N LEU A 361 -0.56 -9.91 7.03
CA LEU A 361 -1.88 -9.64 7.64
C LEU A 361 -2.90 -9.03 6.67
N SER A 362 -2.62 -8.99 5.36
CA SER A 362 -3.56 -8.40 4.39
C SER A 362 -4.86 -9.19 4.25
N PRO A 363 -4.85 -10.53 4.20
CA PRO A 363 -6.10 -11.29 4.16
C PRO A 363 -6.94 -11.10 5.42
N LEU A 364 -6.30 -11.11 6.60
CA LEU A 364 -6.96 -10.82 7.87
C LEU A 364 -7.62 -9.43 7.88
N TRP A 365 -6.89 -8.39 7.45
CA TRP A 365 -7.45 -7.04 7.33
C TRP A 365 -8.65 -7.00 6.39
N ALA A 366 -8.58 -7.70 5.24
CA ALA A 366 -9.66 -7.72 4.26
C ALA A 366 -10.92 -8.41 4.80
N LEU A 367 -10.75 -9.50 5.57
CA LEU A 367 -11.83 -10.18 6.30
C LEU A 367 -12.46 -9.23 7.32
N LEU A 368 -11.65 -8.63 8.20
CA LEU A 368 -12.10 -7.75 9.28
C LEU A 368 -12.82 -6.50 8.77
N ARG A 369 -12.34 -5.91 7.67
CA ARG A 369 -12.98 -4.76 7.00
C ARG A 369 -14.15 -5.16 6.09
N ARG A 370 -14.50 -6.45 6.02
CA ARG A 370 -15.52 -6.99 5.10
C ARG A 370 -15.30 -6.57 3.64
N LYS A 371 -14.03 -6.41 3.24
CA LYS A 371 -13.63 -6.08 1.85
C LYS A 371 -13.48 -7.34 0.99
N ARG A 372 -13.16 -8.48 1.61
CA ARG A 372 -13.09 -9.80 1.01
C ARG A 372 -13.50 -10.83 2.05
N PHE A 373 -13.78 -12.05 1.62
CA PHE A 373 -14.21 -13.16 2.47
C PHE A 373 -15.58 -12.91 3.11
N THR A 374 -16.46 -12.20 2.39
CA THR A 374 -17.85 -11.96 2.81
C THR A 374 -18.73 -13.16 2.52
N GLU A 375 -18.35 -13.95 1.51
CA GLU A 375 -19.05 -15.16 1.12
C GLU A 375 -18.33 -16.41 1.64
N ARG A 376 -19.11 -17.43 2.03
CA ARG A 376 -18.56 -18.70 2.51
C ARG A 376 -17.65 -19.36 1.48
N GLN A 377 -17.97 -19.24 0.19
CA GLN A 377 -17.17 -19.82 -0.89
C GLN A 377 -15.75 -19.26 -0.90
N GLU A 378 -15.56 -17.96 -0.72
CA GLU A 378 -14.22 -17.35 -0.71
C GLU A 378 -13.35 -17.89 0.44
N ILE A 379 -13.95 -18.15 1.61
CA ILE A 379 -13.27 -18.74 2.77
C ILE A 379 -12.92 -20.20 2.52
N VAL A 380 -13.86 -20.97 1.95
CA VAL A 380 -13.62 -22.37 1.57
C VAL A 380 -12.50 -22.45 0.54
N GLU A 381 -12.51 -21.60 -0.48
CA GLU A 381 -11.44 -21.53 -1.47
C GLU A 381 -10.08 -21.20 -0.84
N LEU A 382 -10.04 -20.26 0.11
CA LEU A 382 -8.81 -19.92 0.82
C LEU A 382 -8.31 -21.11 1.65
N LYS A 383 -9.20 -21.78 2.38
CA LYS A 383 -8.89 -22.99 3.17
C LYS A 383 -8.36 -24.10 2.28
N VAL A 384 -8.98 -24.32 1.12
CA VAL A 384 -8.56 -25.34 0.17
C VAL A 384 -7.16 -25.07 -0.38
N ARG A 385 -6.83 -23.82 -0.73
CA ARG A 385 -5.46 -23.47 -1.14
C ARG A 385 -4.43 -23.63 -0.01
N TYR A 386 -4.87 -23.39 1.23
CA TYR A 386 -4.01 -23.43 2.39
C TYR A 386 -3.59 -24.85 2.78
N ASP A 387 -4.52 -25.72 3.18
CA ASP A 387 -4.21 -26.99 3.85
C ASP A 387 -5.12 -28.19 3.50
N VAL A 388 -5.97 -28.06 2.48
CA VAL A 388 -6.76 -29.19 1.96
C VAL A 388 -6.13 -29.70 0.66
N GLY A 389 -5.46 -30.85 0.74
CA GLY A 389 -4.91 -31.53 -0.44
C GLY A 389 -6.00 -32.16 -1.31
N PRO A 390 -5.70 -32.48 -2.58
CA PRO A 390 -6.64 -33.13 -3.48
C PRO A 390 -6.99 -34.55 -3.02
N SER A 391 -8.27 -34.94 -3.14
CA SER A 391 -8.69 -36.32 -2.90
C SER A 391 -8.12 -37.26 -3.98
N PRO A 392 -7.87 -38.55 -3.68
CA PRO A 392 -7.52 -39.53 -4.70
C PRO A 392 -8.50 -39.55 -5.87
N ALA A 393 -9.80 -39.34 -5.63
CA ALA A 393 -10.81 -39.25 -6.68
C ALA A 393 -10.61 -38.02 -7.58
N ASP A 394 -10.39 -36.85 -6.97
CA ASP A 394 -10.16 -35.60 -7.70
C ASP A 394 -8.94 -35.72 -8.63
N LEU A 395 -7.87 -36.38 -8.16
CA LEU A 395 -6.65 -36.64 -8.94
C LEU A 395 -6.90 -37.49 -10.21
N PHE A 396 -7.91 -38.37 -10.21
CA PHE A 396 -8.26 -39.17 -11.39
C PHE A 396 -9.08 -38.38 -12.42
N ASP A 397 -9.97 -37.50 -11.96
CA ASP A 397 -10.91 -36.79 -12.84
C ASP A 397 -10.27 -35.57 -13.51
N GLY A 398 -9.19 -35.00 -12.94
CA GLY A 398 -8.47 -33.88 -13.54
C GLY A 398 -9.21 -32.54 -13.50
N GLU A 399 -10.39 -32.48 -12.86
CA GLU A 399 -11.24 -31.30 -12.82
C GLU A 399 -10.86 -30.28 -11.72
N LEU A 400 -11.30 -29.03 -11.89
CA LEU A 400 -11.10 -27.98 -10.88
C LEU A 400 -11.97 -28.23 -9.66
N VAL A 401 -11.36 -28.45 -8.49
CA VAL A 401 -12.11 -28.54 -7.24
C VAL A 401 -12.45 -27.13 -6.76
N GLN A 402 -13.73 -26.77 -6.73
CA GLN A 402 -14.19 -25.42 -6.33
C GLN A 402 -13.52 -24.28 -7.13
N GLY A 403 -13.23 -24.53 -8.42
CA GLY A 403 -12.54 -23.55 -9.28
C GLY A 403 -11.04 -23.39 -9.03
N ILE A 404 -10.44 -24.24 -8.17
CA ILE A 404 -9.02 -24.20 -7.83
C ILE A 404 -8.27 -25.30 -8.62
N PRO A 405 -7.16 -24.96 -9.30
CA PRO A 405 -6.27 -25.95 -9.88
C PRO A 405 -5.67 -26.85 -8.80
N MET A 406 -5.63 -28.18 -9.03
CA MET A 406 -5.09 -29.15 -8.07
C MET A 406 -3.66 -28.83 -7.61
N GLU A 407 -2.84 -28.25 -8.50
CA GLU A 407 -1.47 -27.81 -8.20
C GLU A 407 -1.39 -26.77 -7.07
N LYS A 408 -2.50 -26.09 -6.76
CA LYS A 408 -2.57 -25.04 -5.73
C LYS A 408 -3.31 -25.49 -4.47
N MET A 409 -3.79 -26.73 -4.41
CA MET A 409 -4.56 -27.26 -3.28
C MET A 409 -3.64 -27.73 -2.16
N GLY A 410 -3.83 -27.20 -0.95
CA GLY A 410 -3.08 -27.59 0.24
C GLY A 410 -1.58 -27.28 0.17
N VAL A 411 -1.19 -26.29 -0.64
CA VAL A 411 0.24 -26.02 -0.93
C VAL A 411 0.75 -24.84 -0.12
N GLU A 412 -0.10 -23.86 0.19
CA GLU A 412 0.36 -22.58 0.77
C GLU A 412 0.85 -22.71 2.22
N HIS A 413 0.46 -23.78 2.93
CA HIS A 413 0.93 -24.04 4.30
C HIS A 413 2.37 -24.58 4.39
N PHE A 414 3.02 -24.90 3.27
CA PHE A 414 4.39 -25.42 3.26
C PHE A 414 5.44 -24.31 3.16
N GLU A 415 6.68 -24.61 3.60
CA GLU A 415 7.81 -23.71 3.46
C GLU A 415 7.97 -23.21 2.01
N GLY A 416 8.48 -22.00 1.84
CA GLY A 416 8.58 -21.36 0.54
C GLY A 416 7.24 -20.94 -0.06
N TRP A 417 6.13 -21.04 0.70
CA TRP A 417 4.76 -20.92 0.19
C TRP A 417 4.45 -21.99 -0.86
N GLY A 418 4.81 -23.24 -0.55
CA GLY A 418 4.61 -24.38 -1.44
C GLY A 418 5.83 -24.91 -2.18
N ALA A 419 7.00 -24.28 -2.00
CA ALA A 419 8.23 -24.74 -2.64
C ALA A 419 8.97 -25.82 -1.81
N GLY A 420 8.69 -25.89 -0.51
CA GLY A 420 9.26 -26.85 0.42
C GLY A 420 8.26 -27.94 0.82
N THR A 421 8.71 -28.86 1.67
CA THR A 421 7.93 -30.03 2.14
C THR A 421 7.49 -29.93 3.59
N GLU A 422 8.11 -29.05 4.37
CA GLU A 422 7.83 -28.88 5.80
C GLU A 422 6.70 -27.87 6.01
N HIS A 423 5.87 -28.08 7.03
CA HIS A 423 4.84 -27.10 7.42
C HIS A 423 5.48 -25.78 7.83
N LEU A 424 5.03 -24.67 7.24
CA LEU A 424 5.50 -23.33 7.55
C LEU A 424 4.79 -22.83 8.83
N LEU A 425 5.52 -22.86 9.94
CA LEU A 425 5.02 -22.58 11.28
C LEU A 425 4.30 -21.23 11.34
N ARG A 426 3.04 -21.25 11.76
CA ARG A 426 2.20 -20.07 11.88
C ARG A 426 2.57 -19.24 13.12
N PRO A 427 2.18 -17.96 13.17
CA PRO A 427 2.32 -17.13 14.36
C PRO A 427 1.78 -17.77 15.64
N ASP A 428 0.58 -18.35 15.61
CA ASP A 428 -0.07 -19.03 16.74
C ASP A 428 0.75 -20.22 17.28
N GLU A 429 1.57 -20.86 16.44
CA GLU A 429 2.45 -21.95 16.85
C GLU A 429 3.83 -21.43 17.31
N LEU A 430 4.35 -20.39 16.65
CA LEU A 430 5.68 -19.84 16.93
C LEU A 430 5.75 -19.09 18.27
N ILE A 431 4.70 -18.33 18.59
CA ILE A 431 4.69 -17.47 19.79
C ILE A 431 4.79 -18.31 21.07
N PRO A 432 3.96 -19.36 21.29
CA PRO A 432 4.06 -20.19 22.49
C PRO A 432 5.41 -20.91 22.59
N LEU A 433 5.92 -21.44 21.47
CA LEU A 433 7.23 -22.11 21.44
C LEU A 433 8.36 -21.19 21.91
N GLU A 434 8.37 -19.94 21.45
CA GLU A 434 9.38 -18.96 21.86
C GLU A 434 9.15 -18.45 23.29
N ALA A 435 7.89 -18.33 23.72
CA ALA A 435 7.53 -17.95 25.09
C ALA A 435 8.02 -18.98 26.13
N VAL A 436 7.78 -20.27 25.87
CA VAL A 436 8.29 -21.38 26.71
C VAL A 436 9.82 -21.36 26.74
N ARG A 437 10.47 -21.17 25.59
CA ARG A 437 11.95 -21.07 25.53
C ARG A 437 12.52 -19.92 26.37
N ARG A 438 11.75 -18.84 26.53
CA ARG A 438 12.13 -17.66 27.33
C ARG A 438 11.65 -17.73 28.77
N ASN A 439 10.95 -18.79 29.18
CA ASN A 439 10.31 -18.94 30.49
C ASN A 439 9.39 -17.74 30.79
N LEU A 440 8.51 -17.39 29.84
CA LEU A 440 7.49 -16.35 30.04
C LEU A 440 6.18 -16.89 30.62
N ASP A 441 6.10 -18.20 30.82
CA ASP A 441 5.05 -18.94 31.51
C ASP A 441 3.64 -18.34 31.29
N PHE A 442 3.22 -18.21 30.02
CA PHE A 442 1.88 -17.72 29.69
C PHE A 442 0.76 -18.63 30.24
N ASP A 443 1.10 -19.86 30.58
CA ASP A 443 0.23 -20.85 31.24
C ASP A 443 0.15 -20.64 32.77
N GLU A 444 0.94 -19.73 33.34
CA GLU A 444 0.85 -19.37 34.75
C GLU A 444 -0.54 -18.79 35.06
N TYR A 445 -1.09 -19.21 36.19
CA TYR A 445 -2.49 -18.97 36.59
C TYR A 445 -2.91 -17.50 36.37
N GLY A 446 -3.86 -17.31 35.46
CA GLY A 446 -4.56 -16.05 35.23
C GLY A 446 -3.95 -15.13 34.16
N ILE A 447 -2.83 -15.46 33.51
CA ILE A 447 -2.30 -14.60 32.42
C ILE A 447 -3.23 -14.59 31.20
N LEU A 448 -3.67 -15.77 30.73
CA LEU A 448 -4.63 -15.87 29.64
C LEU A 448 -5.97 -15.20 29.99
N GLU A 449 -6.46 -15.41 31.21
CA GLU A 449 -7.69 -14.76 31.70
C GLU A 449 -7.56 -13.23 31.69
N ARG A 450 -6.41 -12.69 32.12
CA ARG A 450 -6.10 -11.26 32.02
C ARG A 450 -6.06 -10.77 30.57
N MET A 451 -5.53 -11.56 29.63
CA MET A 451 -5.58 -11.22 28.21
C MET A 451 -7.02 -11.18 27.68
N MET A 452 -7.88 -12.12 28.11
CA MET A 452 -9.29 -12.15 27.73
C MET A 452 -10.04 -10.94 28.29
N TRP A 453 -9.83 -10.56 29.55
CA TRP A 453 -10.51 -9.43 30.18
C TRP A 453 -9.95 -8.06 29.81
N TYR A 454 -8.70 -7.98 29.33
CA TYR A 454 -8.07 -6.72 28.97
C TYR A 454 -8.95 -5.90 28.02
N GLY A 455 -9.16 -4.64 28.32
CA GLY A 455 -9.90 -3.74 27.43
C GLY A 455 -11.42 -3.80 27.54
N HIS A 456 -11.99 -4.75 28.27
CA HIS A 456 -13.44 -4.79 28.56
C HIS A 456 -13.79 -4.04 29.85
N VAL A 457 -12.96 -4.20 30.88
CA VAL A 457 -13.16 -3.62 32.21
C VAL A 457 -11.88 -2.94 32.66
N ASP A 458 -12.01 -1.76 33.24
CA ASP A 458 -10.94 -1.10 33.96
C ASP A 458 -10.74 -1.82 35.29
N LEU A 459 -9.59 -2.49 35.44
CA LEU A 459 -9.26 -3.28 36.62
C LEU A 459 -9.22 -2.45 37.91
N HIS A 460 -9.04 -1.13 37.82
CA HIS A 460 -9.01 -0.26 38.99
C HIS A 460 -10.40 0.22 39.40
N THR A 461 -11.24 0.59 38.42
CA THR A 461 -12.57 1.18 38.70
C THR A 461 -13.72 0.18 38.59
N GLY A 462 -13.47 -1.01 38.03
CA GLY A 462 -14.49 -2.02 37.75
C GLY A 462 -15.50 -1.62 36.68
N ARG A 463 -15.29 -0.48 36.01
CA ARG A 463 -16.20 0.05 34.98
C ARG A 463 -15.83 -0.51 33.62
N SER A 464 -16.84 -0.63 32.75
CA SER A 464 -16.59 -0.99 31.37
C SER A 464 -15.78 0.10 30.66
N LEU A 465 -14.79 -0.32 29.88
CA LEU A 465 -13.96 0.57 29.10
C LEU A 465 -14.55 0.76 27.71
N VAL A 466 -14.69 2.02 27.29
CA VAL A 466 -15.08 2.37 25.92
C VAL A 466 -13.82 2.68 25.11
N PRO A 467 -13.68 2.15 23.87
CA PRO A 467 -12.58 2.51 22.99
C PRO A 467 -12.50 4.02 22.74
N SER A 468 -11.29 4.56 22.67
CA SER A 468 -11.11 5.98 22.32
C SER A 468 -11.36 6.23 20.83
N LEU A 469 -11.66 7.47 20.44
CA LEU A 469 -11.79 7.84 19.02
C LEU A 469 -10.51 7.55 18.22
N GLU A 470 -9.34 7.70 18.85
CA GLU A 470 -8.05 7.39 18.24
C GLU A 470 -7.86 5.89 18.02
N GLU A 471 -8.26 5.06 19.00
CA GLU A 471 -8.23 3.60 18.87
C GLU A 471 -9.20 3.11 17.79
N MET A 472 -10.34 3.78 17.64
CA MET A 472 -11.29 3.50 16.58
C MET A 472 -10.89 4.17 15.26
N TYR A 473 -9.84 4.95 15.15
CA TYR A 473 -9.59 5.67 13.91
C TYR A 473 -9.27 4.72 12.73
N MET A 474 -9.98 4.89 11.61
CA MET A 474 -9.79 4.18 10.35
C MET A 474 -9.61 5.16 9.20
N ASP A 475 -8.64 4.88 8.33
CA ASP A 475 -8.48 5.67 7.10
C ASP A 475 -9.50 5.18 6.06
N ASP A 476 -10.36 6.09 5.62
CA ASP A 476 -11.39 5.83 4.62
C ASP A 476 -10.89 5.99 3.18
N PHE A 477 -9.60 6.28 3.00
CA PHE A 477 -8.99 6.58 1.69
C PHE A 477 -8.96 5.40 0.70
N GLU A 478 -9.16 4.16 1.17
CA GLU A 478 -9.30 2.98 0.30
C GLU A 478 -10.77 2.53 0.14
N LEU A 479 -11.75 3.36 0.52
CA LEU A 479 -13.14 3.11 0.13
C LEU A 479 -13.29 3.42 -1.37
N PRO A 480 -14.00 2.58 -2.15
CA PRO A 480 -14.40 3.01 -3.48
C PRO A 480 -15.10 4.36 -3.37
N ALA A 481 -14.86 5.27 -4.33
CA ALA A 481 -15.58 6.54 -4.38
C ALA A 481 -17.05 6.26 -4.08
N ALA A 482 -17.61 6.91 -3.04
CA ALA A 482 -18.98 6.66 -2.61
C ALA A 482 -19.84 6.58 -3.86
N LYS A 483 -20.39 5.40 -4.16
CA LYS A 483 -21.34 5.28 -5.26
C LYS A 483 -22.36 6.37 -4.97
N ARG A 484 -22.54 7.32 -5.89
CA ARG A 484 -23.69 8.22 -5.83
C ARG A 484 -24.90 7.30 -5.96
N VAL A 485 -25.40 6.80 -4.83
CA VAL A 485 -26.68 6.13 -4.79
C VAL A 485 -27.65 7.22 -5.18
N ALA A 486 -28.15 7.15 -6.41
CA ALA A 486 -29.11 8.12 -6.94
C ALA A 486 -30.47 8.00 -6.26
N GLU A 487 -30.61 7.11 -5.28
CA GLU A 487 -31.83 6.84 -4.54
C GLU A 487 -31.60 7.24 -3.06
N PRO A 488 -32.49 8.04 -2.47
CA PRO A 488 -32.43 8.35 -1.05
C PRO A 488 -32.58 7.04 -0.26
N LEU A 489 -31.62 6.80 0.65
CA LEU A 489 -31.64 5.65 1.55
C LEU A 489 -33.00 5.60 2.28
N THR A 490 -33.66 4.46 2.23
CA THR A 490 -34.93 4.27 2.93
C THR A 490 -34.67 4.10 4.42
N LEU A 491 -35.64 4.43 5.27
CA LEU A 491 -35.52 4.33 6.73
C LEU A 491 -35.18 2.89 7.18
N GLU A 492 -35.51 1.88 6.38
CA GLU A 492 -35.22 0.47 6.62
C GLU A 492 -33.73 0.13 6.42
N ASP A 493 -33.04 0.81 5.51
CA ASP A 493 -31.59 0.64 5.28
C ASP A 493 -30.75 1.22 6.42
N MET A 494 -31.27 2.22 7.12
CA MET A 494 -30.63 2.83 8.29
C MET A 494 -30.72 1.97 9.56
N VAL A 495 -31.67 1.03 9.63
CA VAL A 495 -31.89 0.19 10.81
C VAL A 495 -31.03 -1.08 10.79
N ASN A 496 -30.49 -1.47 9.62
CA ASN A 496 -29.72 -2.71 9.46
C ASN A 496 -28.18 -2.54 9.35
N THR A 497 -27.66 -1.32 9.55
CA THR A 497 -26.21 -1.13 9.80
C THR A 497 -25.92 -1.47 11.26
N GLY A 498 -25.91 -2.78 11.54
CA GLY A 498 -25.69 -3.36 12.86
C GLY A 498 -24.38 -2.93 13.51
N CYS A 499 -24.42 -1.78 14.18
CA CYS A 499 -23.77 -1.52 15.45
C CYS A 499 -24.84 -1.73 16.53
N GLY A 500 -24.99 -2.95 17.01
CA GLY A 500 -25.86 -3.28 18.12
C GLY A 500 -25.05 -3.97 19.20
N ASN A 501 -24.81 -3.22 20.28
CA ASN A 501 -24.37 -3.62 21.64
C ASN A 501 -23.34 -4.74 21.80
#